data_AF-A0A957Q9B6-F1
#
_entry.id   AF-A0A957Q9B6-F1
#
_cell.length_a   1.000
_cell.length_b   1.000
_cell.length_c   1.000
_cell.angle_alpha   90.00
_cell.angle_beta   90.00
_cell.angle_gamma   90.00
#
_symmetry.space_group_name_H-M   'P 1'
#
loop_
_entity.id
_entity.type
_entity.pdbx_description
1 polymer ?
#
loop_
_entity_poly.entity_id
_entity_poly.type
_entity_poly.pdbx_seq_one_letter_code
_entity_poly.pdbx_strand_id
1 'polypeptide(L)'
;MSRKQIVGSGLLVLVIIGALAGWWLFGLAIRSDELTGPGAWATATPFAESAEATTAATLAAQLRVAGLAETPILDDTAIQGHLARYTAGKVSAAALTQYAADLQTLNALRGEADRQIPTPFWDVRTAGMDADHVTEYTLVNGLTQPALATYLEWMANCFTRFSAFKTDQAAGGEDTALDAALDMLLYTLDYLDATLGPLPADATAEVQQARSEQAVRMWQNIIAGT
;
A
#
# COMPACT_ATOMS: atom_id res chain seq x y z
N MET A 1 -4.55 37.95 -31.68
CA MET A 1 -5.41 37.13 -30.81
C MET A 1 -6.03 38.02 -29.74
N SER A 2 -7.37 38.05 -29.63
CA SER A 2 -8.05 38.97 -28.72
C SER A 2 -8.11 38.39 -27.31
N ARG A 3 -7.92 39.24 -26.28
CA ARG A 3 -7.94 38.88 -24.84
C ARG A 3 -9.18 38.10 -24.40
N LYS A 4 -10.26 38.08 -25.19
CA LYS A 4 -11.49 37.34 -24.88
C LYS A 4 -11.40 35.83 -25.11
N GLN A 5 -10.46 35.34 -25.93
CA GLN A 5 -10.30 33.88 -26.16
C GLN A 5 -9.49 33.18 -25.06
N ILE A 6 -8.61 33.90 -24.35
CA ILE A 6 -7.76 33.31 -23.29
C ILE A 6 -8.56 33.07 -22.00
N VAL A 7 -9.57 33.91 -21.72
CA VAL A 7 -10.40 33.80 -20.51
C VAL A 7 -11.38 32.62 -20.59
N GLY A 8 -11.87 32.29 -21.81
CA GLY A 8 -12.77 31.15 -22.01
C GLY A 8 -12.10 29.79 -21.80
N SER A 9 -10.83 29.65 -22.20
CA SER A 9 -10.08 28.40 -22.06
C SER A 9 -9.63 28.12 -20.62
N GLY A 10 -9.27 29.17 -19.85
CA GLY A 10 -8.84 29.01 -18.46
C GLY A 10 -9.97 28.57 -17.52
N LEU A 11 -11.19 29.06 -17.74
CA LEU A 11 -12.35 28.67 -16.94
C LEU A 11 -12.77 27.21 -17.21
N LEU A 12 -12.66 26.76 -18.46
CA LEU A 12 -12.97 25.38 -18.86
C LEU A 12 -11.99 24.37 -18.23
N VAL A 13 -10.69 24.69 -18.19
CA VAL A 13 -9.67 23.85 -17.56
C VAL A 13 -9.87 23.76 -16.05
N LEU A 14 -10.23 24.85 -15.37
CA LEU A 14 -10.53 24.82 -13.93
C LEU A 14 -11.79 24.03 -13.58
N VAL A 15 -12.82 24.06 -14.45
CA VAL A 15 -14.02 23.24 -14.27
C VAL A 15 -13.73 21.76 -14.51
N ILE A 16 -12.88 21.43 -15.49
CA ILE A 16 -12.44 20.04 -15.74
C ILE A 16 -11.58 19.52 -14.57
N ILE A 17 -10.63 20.31 -14.07
CA ILE A 17 -9.81 19.94 -12.90
C ILE A 17 -10.69 19.80 -11.64
N GLY A 18 -11.66 20.70 -11.43
CA GLY A 18 -12.60 20.60 -10.31
C GLY A 18 -13.53 19.39 -10.40
N ALA A 19 -13.99 19.03 -11.61
CA ALA A 19 -14.78 17.83 -11.85
C ALA A 19 -13.95 16.54 -11.68
N LEU A 20 -12.69 16.53 -12.10
CA LEU A 20 -11.76 15.42 -11.89
C LEU A 20 -11.38 15.24 -10.41
N ALA A 21 -11.19 16.33 -9.67
CA ALA A 21 -10.92 16.29 -8.23
C ALA A 21 -12.14 15.82 -7.42
N GLY A 22 -13.35 16.25 -7.81
CA GLY A 22 -14.60 15.77 -7.23
C GLY A 22 -14.86 14.28 -7.53
N TRP A 23 -14.51 13.82 -8.73
CA TRP A 23 -14.61 12.40 -9.10
C TRP A 23 -13.54 11.53 -8.43
N TRP A 24 -12.35 12.08 -8.18
CA TRP A 24 -11.29 11.45 -7.39
C TRP A 24 -11.72 11.19 -5.94
N LEU A 25 -12.33 12.17 -5.28
CA LEU A 25 -12.81 12.01 -3.90
C LEU A 25 -14.06 11.12 -3.80
N PHE A 26 -14.91 11.10 -4.84
CA PHE A 26 -16.08 10.22 -4.90
C PHE A 26 -15.73 8.79 -5.31
N GLY A 27 -14.67 8.60 -6.11
CA GLY A 27 -14.11 7.30 -6.47
C GLY A 27 -13.44 6.58 -5.30
N LEU A 28 -12.81 7.34 -4.39
CA LEU A 28 -12.28 6.84 -3.12
C LEU A 28 -13.38 6.28 -2.19
N ALA A 29 -14.62 6.79 -2.32
CA ALA A 29 -15.73 6.48 -1.42
C ALA A 29 -16.66 5.35 -1.90
N ILE A 30 -16.57 4.89 -3.17
CA ILE A 30 -17.60 4.01 -3.74
C ILE A 30 -17.19 2.56 -4.01
N ARG A 31 -15.91 2.15 -4.03
CA ARG A 31 -15.57 0.72 -4.31
C ARG A 31 -14.38 0.11 -3.56
N SER A 32 -14.06 0.60 -2.37
CA SER A 32 -13.37 -0.21 -1.34
C SER A 32 -14.29 -1.27 -0.70
N ASP A 33 -15.28 -1.79 -1.42
CA ASP A 33 -16.10 -2.93 -0.98
C ASP A 33 -15.81 -4.20 -1.80
N GLU A 34 -15.29 -4.07 -3.04
CA GLU A 34 -15.12 -5.21 -3.96
C GLU A 34 -13.68 -5.71 -4.11
N LEU A 35 -12.66 -4.89 -3.81
CA LEU A 35 -11.26 -5.34 -3.66
C LEU A 35 -10.88 -5.64 -2.20
N THR A 36 -11.83 -5.39 -1.30
CA THR A 36 -11.72 -5.41 0.16
C THR A 36 -13.00 -6.02 0.71
N GLY A 37 -13.39 -7.18 0.18
CA GLY A 37 -14.43 -7.99 0.82
C GLY A 37 -14.12 -8.05 2.32
N PRO A 38 -15.06 -7.68 3.22
CA PRO A 38 -14.85 -7.61 4.67
C PRO A 38 -14.35 -8.91 5.34
N GLY A 39 -14.14 -9.98 4.58
CA GLY A 39 -13.69 -11.28 5.07
C GLY A 39 -12.17 -11.52 5.06
N ALA A 40 -11.36 -10.80 4.27
CA ALA A 40 -9.92 -11.11 4.17
C ALA A 40 -9.07 -10.46 5.27
N TRP A 41 -9.44 -9.24 5.70
CA TRP A 41 -8.73 -8.48 6.75
C TRP A 41 -9.27 -8.77 8.16
N ALA A 42 -10.52 -9.25 8.24
CA ALA A 42 -11.24 -9.43 9.50
C ALA A 42 -10.82 -10.69 10.30
N THR A 43 -9.89 -11.49 9.79
CA THR A 43 -9.30 -12.63 10.52
C THR A 43 -7.94 -12.31 11.13
N ALA A 44 -7.70 -11.06 11.51
CA ALA A 44 -6.57 -10.75 12.40
C ALA A 44 -6.74 -11.60 13.67
N THR A 45 -5.81 -12.53 13.90
CA THR A 45 -5.88 -13.38 15.08
C THR A 45 -5.59 -12.49 16.29
N PRO A 46 -6.46 -12.45 17.32
CA PRO A 46 -6.18 -11.65 18.49
C PRO A 46 -4.82 -12.05 19.06
N PHE A 47 -3.96 -11.05 19.33
CA PHE A 47 -2.62 -11.28 19.85
C PHE A 47 -2.71 -12.04 21.17
N ALA A 48 -2.10 -13.22 21.23
CA ALA A 48 -2.02 -13.99 22.46
C ALA A 48 -1.23 -13.18 23.50
N GLU A 49 -1.83 -12.92 24.67
CA GLU A 49 -1.11 -12.25 25.75
C GLU A 49 0.09 -13.11 26.19
N SER A 50 1.28 -12.52 26.16
CA SER A 50 2.47 -13.14 26.75
C SER A 50 2.37 -13.05 28.27
N ALA A 51 2.60 -14.17 28.95
CA ALA A 51 2.70 -14.24 30.40
C ALA A 51 4.01 -13.63 30.95
N GLU A 52 5.01 -13.38 30.11
CA GLU A 52 6.28 -12.81 30.52
C GLU A 52 6.32 -11.28 30.39
N ALA A 53 6.73 -10.62 31.47
CA ALA A 53 6.95 -9.18 31.50
C ALA A 53 8.07 -8.79 30.52
N THR A 54 7.69 -8.30 29.34
CA THR A 54 8.64 -7.76 28.37
C THR A 54 8.89 -6.29 28.68
N THR A 55 10.16 -5.86 28.68
CA THR A 55 10.51 -4.46 28.96
C THR A 55 10.40 -3.58 27.71
N ALA A 56 10.19 -2.27 27.90
CA ALA A 56 10.22 -1.30 26.80
C ALA A 56 11.55 -1.33 26.01
N ALA A 57 12.68 -1.58 26.69
CA ALA A 57 13.99 -1.70 26.04
C ALA A 57 14.08 -2.95 25.14
N THR A 58 13.52 -4.07 25.58
CA THR A 58 13.42 -5.30 24.77
C THR A 58 12.56 -5.07 23.52
N LEU A 59 11.40 -4.43 23.69
CA LEU A 59 10.51 -4.09 22.57
C LEU A 59 11.20 -3.14 21.58
N ALA A 60 11.89 -2.11 22.07
CA ALA A 60 12.66 -1.20 21.23
C ALA A 60 13.72 -1.93 20.39
N ALA A 61 14.42 -2.89 20.99
CA ALA A 61 15.42 -3.71 20.29
C ALA A 61 14.77 -4.56 19.18
N GLN A 62 13.64 -5.20 19.45
CA GLN A 62 12.92 -6.01 18.46
C GLN A 62 12.40 -5.17 17.28
N LEU A 63 11.77 -4.03 17.57
CA LEU A 63 11.25 -3.11 16.56
C LEU A 63 12.37 -2.53 15.68
N ARG A 64 13.54 -2.26 16.26
CA ARG A 64 14.73 -1.83 15.52
C ARG A 64 15.26 -2.93 14.60
N VAL A 65 15.32 -4.18 15.06
CA VAL A 65 15.70 -5.33 14.22
C VAL A 65 14.71 -5.54 13.07
N ALA A 66 13.42 -5.24 13.29
CA ALA A 66 12.40 -5.24 12.24
C ALA A 66 12.53 -4.08 11.22
N GLY A 67 13.48 -3.16 11.43
CA GLY A 67 13.81 -2.08 10.49
C GLY A 67 13.05 -0.78 10.72
N LEU A 68 12.36 -0.60 11.85
CA LEU A 68 11.74 0.69 12.19
C LEU A 68 12.79 1.73 12.60
N ALA A 69 12.50 2.99 12.26
CA ALA A 69 13.29 4.13 12.69
C ALA A 69 13.04 4.47 14.17
N GLU A 70 14.01 5.13 14.82
CA GLU A 70 13.82 5.64 16.20
C GLU A 70 12.72 6.69 16.27
N THR A 71 12.72 7.59 15.29
CA THR A 71 11.87 8.77 15.20
C THR A 71 11.08 8.74 13.90
N PRO A 72 9.88 9.36 13.88
CA PRO A 72 9.03 9.32 12.70
C PRO A 72 9.66 9.83 11.40
N ILE A 73 9.41 9.12 10.31
CA ILE A 73 9.76 9.44 8.92
C ILE A 73 8.48 9.25 8.08
N LEU A 74 8.05 10.30 7.36
CA LEU A 74 6.90 10.22 6.45
C LEU A 74 5.60 9.73 7.13
N ASP A 75 5.28 10.31 8.29
CA ASP A 75 4.06 10.01 9.08
C ASP A 75 3.95 8.57 9.62
N ASP A 76 5.04 7.80 9.65
CA ASP A 76 5.09 6.52 10.36
C ASP A 76 5.03 6.71 11.90
N THR A 77 4.73 5.64 12.63
CA THR A 77 4.63 5.67 14.09
C THR A 77 6.01 5.67 14.75
N ALA A 78 6.97 4.99 14.14
CA ALA A 78 8.32 4.73 14.60
C ALA A 78 8.39 4.03 15.99
N ILE A 79 9.60 3.65 16.41
CA ILE A 79 9.83 3.01 17.70
C ILE A 79 9.31 3.87 18.85
N GLN A 80 9.59 5.18 18.82
CA GLN A 80 9.15 6.10 19.86
C GLN A 80 7.62 6.12 20.03
N GLY A 81 6.86 6.17 18.93
CA GLY A 81 5.40 6.19 18.97
C GLY A 81 4.81 4.91 19.51
N HIS A 82 5.35 3.75 19.11
CA HIS A 82 4.91 2.46 19.63
C HIS A 82 5.19 2.30 21.14
N LEU A 83 6.38 2.69 21.61
CA LEU A 83 6.72 2.61 23.03
C LEU A 83 5.88 3.58 23.89
N ALA A 84 5.52 4.74 23.35
CA ALA A 84 4.58 5.65 24.02
C ALA A 84 3.19 5.02 24.16
N ARG A 85 2.68 4.34 23.11
CA ARG A 85 1.40 3.62 23.16
C ARG A 85 1.43 2.44 24.14
N TYR A 86 2.54 1.70 24.17
CA TYR A 86 2.77 0.61 25.14
C TYR A 86 2.76 1.13 26.58
N THR A 87 3.53 2.19 26.86
CA THR A 87 3.60 2.81 28.20
C THR A 87 2.24 3.34 28.66
N ALA A 88 1.44 3.85 27.72
CA ALA A 88 0.07 4.31 27.98
C ALA A 88 -0.97 3.18 28.09
N GLY A 89 -0.56 1.91 27.98
CA GLY A 89 -1.47 0.76 28.03
C GLY A 89 -2.40 0.63 26.82
N LYS A 90 -2.11 1.33 25.71
CA LYS A 90 -2.93 1.30 24.48
C LYS A 90 -2.62 0.11 23.58
N VAL A 91 -1.41 -0.44 23.70
CA VAL A 91 -0.93 -1.60 22.94
C VAL A 91 -0.19 -2.52 23.90
N SER A 92 -0.42 -3.82 23.81
CA SER A 92 0.24 -4.80 24.66
C SER A 92 1.67 -5.10 24.18
N ALA A 93 2.52 -5.61 25.07
CA ALA A 93 3.84 -6.10 24.68
C ALA A 93 3.73 -7.22 23.62
N ALA A 94 2.74 -8.12 23.76
CA ALA A 94 2.53 -9.19 22.81
C ALA A 94 2.20 -8.69 21.39
N ALA A 95 1.38 -7.65 21.28
CA ALA A 95 1.06 -7.04 19.99
C ALA A 95 2.32 -6.44 19.33
N LEU A 96 3.18 -5.75 20.08
CA LEU A 96 4.42 -5.20 19.53
C LEU A 96 5.45 -6.27 19.16
N THR A 97 5.56 -7.34 19.94
CA THR A 97 6.42 -8.48 19.61
C THR A 97 5.95 -9.17 18.33
N GLN A 98 4.64 -9.43 18.20
CA GLN A 98 4.09 -10.03 16.98
C GLN A 98 4.27 -9.10 15.78
N TYR A 99 4.00 -7.80 15.96
CA TYR A 99 4.21 -6.82 14.90
C TYR A 99 5.66 -6.78 14.40
N ALA A 100 6.64 -6.83 15.31
CA ALA A 100 8.05 -6.92 14.93
C ALA A 100 8.36 -8.20 14.15
N ALA A 101 7.78 -9.34 14.53
CA ALA A 101 7.94 -10.61 13.81
C ALA A 101 7.27 -10.58 12.42
N ASP A 102 6.09 -9.96 12.31
CA ASP A 102 5.37 -9.83 11.06
C ASP A 102 6.11 -8.90 10.09
N LEU A 103 6.64 -7.76 10.56
CA LEU A 103 7.51 -6.89 9.78
C LEU A 103 8.77 -7.63 9.29
N GLN A 104 9.39 -8.45 10.13
CA GLN A 104 10.52 -9.29 9.71
C GLN A 104 10.10 -10.30 8.63
N THR A 105 8.89 -10.87 8.72
CA THR A 105 8.34 -11.76 7.69
C THR A 105 8.14 -11.02 6.37
N LEU A 106 7.54 -9.83 6.39
CA LEU A 106 7.36 -9.00 5.19
C LEU A 106 8.72 -8.61 4.56
N ASN A 107 9.73 -8.33 5.39
CA ASN A 107 11.09 -8.07 4.94
C ASN A 107 11.79 -9.32 4.39
N ALA A 108 11.52 -10.51 4.96
CA ALA A 108 12.17 -11.77 4.60
C ALA A 108 11.57 -12.46 3.36
N LEU A 109 10.33 -12.16 2.97
CA LEU A 109 9.68 -12.69 1.76
C LEU A 109 10.41 -12.32 0.44
N ARG A 110 11.59 -11.70 0.52
CA ARG A 110 12.28 -11.04 -0.58
C ARG A 110 13.76 -11.44 -0.57
N GLY A 111 14.08 -12.53 -1.25
CA GLY A 111 15.46 -13.02 -1.39
C GLY A 111 16.37 -12.18 -2.31
N GLU A 112 15.85 -11.13 -2.94
CA GLU A 112 16.58 -10.21 -3.83
C GLU A 112 16.56 -8.80 -3.23
N ALA A 113 17.74 -8.25 -2.99
CA ALA A 113 17.96 -6.98 -2.27
C ALA A 113 17.22 -5.77 -2.88
N ASP A 114 16.86 -5.83 -4.16
CA ASP A 114 16.23 -4.71 -4.87
C ASP A 114 14.71 -4.70 -4.75
N ARG A 115 14.09 -5.74 -4.19
CA ARG A 115 12.62 -5.84 -4.07
C ARG A 115 12.08 -5.33 -2.74
N GLN A 116 12.89 -4.78 -1.83
CA GLN A 116 12.43 -4.43 -0.48
C GLN A 116 11.57 -3.15 -0.43
N ILE A 117 10.33 -3.26 0.07
CA ILE A 117 9.54 -2.09 0.48
C ILE A 117 10.05 -1.67 1.88
N PRO A 118 10.46 -0.40 2.09
CA PRO A 118 10.97 0.08 3.37
C PRO A 118 9.98 -0.16 4.52
N THR A 119 10.48 -0.58 5.68
CA THR A 119 9.63 -0.81 6.88
C THR A 119 8.71 0.37 7.22
N PRO A 120 9.13 1.65 7.13
CA PRO A 120 8.25 2.80 7.37
C PRO A 120 6.96 2.80 6.54
N PHE A 121 6.96 2.23 5.34
CA PHE A 121 5.77 2.12 4.49
C PHE A 121 4.65 1.30 5.18
N TRP A 122 5.02 0.31 5.99
CA TRP A 122 4.09 -0.57 6.69
C TRP A 122 3.65 -0.03 8.06
N ASP A 123 4.26 1.04 8.54
CA ASP A 123 4.05 1.63 9.86
C ASP A 123 3.23 2.94 9.81
N VAL A 124 2.61 3.21 8.67
CA VAL A 124 1.72 4.36 8.48
C VAL A 124 0.31 4.02 8.97
N ARG A 125 -0.34 5.03 9.56
CA ARG A 125 -1.76 4.98 9.91
C ARG A 125 -2.51 6.08 9.17
N THR A 126 -3.42 5.68 8.29
CA THR A 126 -4.20 6.62 7.47
C THR A 126 -5.60 6.84 8.05
N ALA A 127 -6.25 7.94 7.65
CA ALA A 127 -7.64 8.20 8.04
C ALA A 127 -8.63 7.12 7.53
N GLY A 128 -8.31 6.47 6.40
CA GLY A 128 -9.09 5.34 5.88
C GLY A 128 -9.00 4.13 6.81
N MET A 129 -7.79 3.78 7.26
CA MET A 129 -7.60 2.70 8.24
C MET A 129 -8.38 2.97 9.54
N ASP A 130 -8.40 4.22 10.01
CA ASP A 130 -9.18 4.59 11.19
C ASP A 130 -10.69 4.43 10.98
N ALA A 131 -11.21 4.80 9.80
CA ALA A 131 -12.61 4.63 9.44
C ALA A 131 -13.02 3.15 9.38
N ASP A 132 -12.09 2.29 8.94
CA ASP A 132 -12.29 0.85 8.80
C ASP A 132 -11.91 0.06 10.08
N HIS A 133 -11.55 0.76 11.16
CA HIS A 133 -11.07 0.16 12.41
C HIS A 133 -9.85 -0.77 12.24
N VAL A 134 -9.03 -0.50 11.23
CA VAL A 134 -7.76 -1.19 10.96
C VAL A 134 -6.62 -0.40 11.59
N THR A 135 -5.68 -1.12 12.20
CA THR A 135 -4.41 -0.56 12.69
C THR A 135 -3.26 -1.07 11.84
N GLU A 136 -2.11 -0.40 11.91
CA GLU A 136 -0.86 -0.87 11.30
C GLU A 136 -0.52 -2.30 11.74
N TYR A 137 -0.83 -2.66 12.99
CA TYR A 137 -0.60 -3.99 13.54
C TYR A 137 -1.45 -5.06 12.84
N THR A 138 -2.74 -4.81 12.72
CA THR A 138 -3.68 -5.74 12.09
C THR A 138 -3.47 -5.84 10.59
N LEU A 139 -3.09 -4.73 9.94
CA LEU A 139 -2.76 -4.70 8.52
C LEU A 139 -1.53 -5.55 8.23
N VAL A 140 -0.42 -5.30 8.94
CA VAL A 140 0.83 -6.04 8.75
C VAL A 140 0.66 -7.52 9.07
N ASN A 141 -0.10 -7.86 10.11
CA ASN A 141 -0.44 -9.26 10.41
C ASN A 141 -1.30 -9.92 9.32
N GLY A 142 -2.24 -9.18 8.73
CA GLY A 142 -3.03 -9.66 7.59
C GLY A 142 -2.16 -9.91 6.37
N LEU A 143 -1.22 -9.00 6.08
CA LEU A 143 -0.31 -9.10 4.94
C LEU A 143 0.63 -10.30 5.05
N THR A 144 1.02 -10.74 6.25
CA THR A 144 1.86 -11.95 6.41
C THR A 144 1.12 -13.26 6.15
N GLN A 145 -0.19 -13.24 5.92
CA GLN A 145 -0.94 -14.45 5.64
C GLN A 145 -0.58 -15.02 4.25
N PRO A 146 -0.44 -16.35 4.11
CA PRO A 146 -0.09 -16.98 2.84
C PRO A 146 -1.01 -16.64 1.67
N ALA A 147 -2.30 -16.39 1.95
CA ALA A 147 -3.30 -16.00 0.95
C ALA A 147 -2.97 -14.66 0.25
N LEU A 148 -2.16 -13.80 0.88
CA LEU A 148 -1.76 -12.50 0.33
C LEU A 148 -0.35 -12.51 -0.26
N ALA A 149 0.31 -13.68 -0.38
CA ALA A 149 1.66 -13.76 -0.94
C ALA A 149 1.75 -13.18 -2.36
N THR A 150 0.80 -13.52 -3.24
CA THR A 150 0.76 -12.99 -4.62
C THR A 150 0.51 -11.49 -4.65
N TYR A 151 -0.28 -10.96 -3.72
CA TYR A 151 -0.52 -9.53 -3.59
C TYR A 151 0.74 -8.78 -3.13
N LEU A 152 1.45 -9.32 -2.14
CA LEU A 152 2.73 -8.77 -1.69
C LEU A 152 3.79 -8.80 -2.77
N GLU A 153 3.82 -9.84 -3.59
CA GLU A 153 4.74 -9.95 -4.71
C GLU A 153 4.47 -8.86 -5.78
N TRP A 154 3.20 -8.66 -6.12
CA TRP A 154 2.77 -7.59 -7.02
C TRP A 154 3.16 -6.20 -6.49
N MET A 155 2.89 -5.92 -5.22
CA MET A 155 3.30 -4.66 -4.58
C MET A 155 4.83 -4.48 -4.61
N ALA A 156 5.59 -5.55 -4.36
CA ALA A 156 7.05 -5.52 -4.42
C ALA A 156 7.55 -5.15 -5.81
N ASN A 157 7.00 -5.75 -6.86
CA ASN A 157 7.36 -5.44 -8.25
C ASN A 157 7.09 -3.98 -8.60
N CYS A 158 5.90 -3.50 -8.22
CA CYS A 158 5.53 -2.11 -8.43
C CYS A 158 6.49 -1.16 -7.70
N PHE A 159 6.75 -1.40 -6.41
CA PHE A 159 7.69 -0.56 -5.64
C PHE A 159 9.11 -0.58 -6.24
N THR A 160 9.61 -1.74 -6.63
CA THR A 160 10.93 -1.90 -7.25
C THR A 160 11.04 -1.06 -8.52
N ARG A 161 10.03 -1.14 -9.38
CA ARG A 161 9.99 -0.37 -10.63
C ARG A 161 9.91 1.14 -10.41
N PHE A 162 9.12 1.56 -9.42
CA PHE A 162 9.08 2.96 -8.99
C PHE A 162 10.44 3.43 -8.49
N SER A 163 11.08 2.65 -7.61
CA SER A 163 12.40 2.96 -7.05
C SER A 163 13.46 3.09 -8.14
N ALA A 164 13.46 2.17 -9.12
CA ALA A 164 14.34 2.23 -10.28
C ALA A 164 14.14 3.53 -11.09
N PHE A 165 12.89 3.87 -11.39
CA PHE A 165 12.54 5.14 -12.05
C PHE A 165 13.03 6.36 -11.27
N LYS A 166 12.77 6.40 -9.95
CA LYS A 166 13.20 7.52 -9.11
C LYS A 166 14.73 7.65 -9.06
N THR A 167 15.45 6.53 -9.09
CA THR A 167 16.91 6.48 -9.11
C THR A 167 17.46 7.00 -10.45
N ASP A 168 16.92 6.53 -11.57
CA ASP A 168 17.33 6.98 -12.91
C ASP A 168 17.02 8.47 -13.13
N GLN A 169 15.82 8.91 -12.73
CA GLN A 169 15.43 10.33 -12.77
C GLN A 169 16.41 11.21 -11.98
N ALA A 170 16.84 10.78 -10.79
CA ALA A 170 17.80 11.53 -9.98
C ALA A 170 19.19 11.61 -10.63
N ALA A 171 19.56 10.61 -11.44
CA ALA A 171 20.78 10.57 -12.23
C ALA A 171 20.67 11.33 -13.57
N GLY A 172 19.49 11.84 -13.92
CA GLY A 172 19.23 12.52 -15.20
C GLY A 172 19.10 11.57 -16.39
N GLY A 173 18.66 10.33 -16.15
CA GLY A 173 18.43 9.33 -17.20
C GLY A 173 17.14 9.57 -18.01
N GLU A 174 16.83 8.59 -18.86
CA GLU A 174 15.74 8.66 -19.84
C GLU A 174 14.46 7.95 -19.40
N ASP A 175 14.49 7.20 -18.29
CA ASP A 175 13.33 6.47 -17.78
C ASP A 175 12.25 7.44 -17.30
N THR A 176 11.08 7.40 -17.94
CA THR A 176 10.01 8.35 -17.66
C THR A 176 9.01 7.79 -16.65
N ALA A 177 8.27 8.71 -16.02
CA ALA A 177 7.12 8.33 -15.18
C ALA A 177 6.07 7.52 -15.97
N LEU A 178 5.96 7.76 -17.28
CA LEU A 178 5.01 7.02 -18.12
C LEU A 178 5.48 5.57 -18.34
N ASP A 179 6.78 5.36 -18.59
CA ASP A 179 7.35 4.02 -18.76
C ASP A 179 7.16 3.19 -17.49
N ALA A 180 7.51 3.77 -16.33
CA ALA A 180 7.31 3.13 -15.04
C ALA A 180 5.83 2.79 -14.78
N ALA A 181 4.92 3.70 -15.11
CA ALA A 181 3.50 3.48 -14.93
C ALA A 181 2.97 2.36 -15.84
N LEU A 182 3.40 2.29 -17.11
CA LEU A 182 2.98 1.24 -18.03
C LEU A 182 3.53 -0.14 -17.62
N ASP A 183 4.77 -0.21 -17.12
CA ASP A 183 5.33 -1.45 -16.59
C ASP A 183 4.54 -1.96 -15.37
N MET A 184 4.13 -1.06 -14.48
CA MET A 184 3.27 -1.40 -13.33
C MET A 184 1.88 -1.89 -13.76
N LEU A 185 1.33 -1.40 -14.88
CA LEU A 185 0.10 -1.93 -15.45
C LEU A 185 0.29 -3.40 -15.89
N LEU A 186 1.43 -3.73 -16.50
CA LEU A 186 1.76 -5.11 -16.85
C LEU A 186 1.82 -6.01 -15.61
N TYR A 187 2.49 -5.59 -14.54
CA TYR A 187 2.50 -6.34 -13.28
C TYR A 187 1.10 -6.53 -12.69
N THR A 188 0.20 -5.56 -12.89
CA THR A 188 -1.19 -5.65 -12.45
C THR A 188 -1.98 -6.69 -13.26
N LEU A 189 -1.72 -6.79 -14.56
CA LEU A 189 -2.29 -7.85 -15.39
C LEU A 189 -1.76 -9.22 -14.97
N ASP A 190 -0.45 -9.36 -14.74
CA ASP A 190 0.16 -10.61 -14.26
C ASP A 190 -0.43 -11.05 -12.91
N TYR A 191 -0.64 -10.10 -11.98
CA TYR A 191 -1.30 -10.35 -10.70
C TYR A 191 -2.73 -10.87 -10.88
N LEU A 192 -3.50 -10.25 -11.77
CA LEU A 192 -4.88 -10.64 -12.06
C LEU A 192 -4.96 -12.03 -12.71
N ASP A 193 -4.00 -12.37 -13.56
CA ASP A 193 -3.91 -13.70 -14.17
C ASP A 193 -3.50 -14.75 -13.14
N ALA A 194 -2.57 -14.42 -12.23
CA ALA A 194 -2.16 -15.32 -11.16
C ALA A 194 -3.28 -15.60 -10.13
N THR A 195 -4.14 -14.62 -9.86
CA THR A 195 -5.18 -14.71 -8.83
C THR A 195 -6.52 -15.22 -9.34
N LEU A 196 -6.91 -14.84 -10.56
CA LEU A 196 -8.22 -15.17 -11.13
C LEU A 196 -8.12 -16.09 -12.36
N GLY A 197 -6.90 -16.48 -12.73
CA GLY A 197 -6.63 -17.21 -13.96
C GLY A 197 -6.56 -16.29 -15.19
N PRO A 198 -5.86 -16.73 -16.25
CA PRO A 198 -5.76 -15.99 -17.49
C PRO A 198 -7.14 -15.85 -18.15
N LEU A 199 -7.34 -14.73 -18.83
CA LEU A 199 -8.57 -14.49 -19.58
C LEU A 199 -8.74 -15.54 -20.69
N PRO A 200 -9.86 -16.29 -20.73
CA PRO A 200 -10.10 -17.28 -21.78
C PRO A 200 -10.11 -16.64 -23.17
N ALA A 201 -9.59 -17.34 -24.18
CA ALA A 201 -9.57 -16.85 -25.55
C ALA A 201 -10.97 -16.62 -26.14
N ASP A 202 -11.98 -17.30 -25.60
CA ASP A 202 -13.40 -17.20 -25.94
C ASP A 202 -14.21 -16.33 -24.97
N ALA A 203 -13.54 -15.57 -24.08
CA ALA A 203 -14.22 -14.65 -23.17
C ALA A 203 -15.06 -13.63 -23.95
N THR A 204 -16.28 -13.37 -23.46
CA THR A 204 -17.17 -12.36 -24.07
C THR A 204 -16.58 -10.95 -23.92
N ALA A 205 -17.05 -10.02 -24.75
CA ALA A 205 -16.61 -8.62 -24.68
C ALA A 205 -16.87 -8.01 -23.30
N GLU A 206 -17.97 -8.36 -22.64
CA GLU A 206 -18.30 -7.90 -21.29
C GLU A 206 -17.29 -8.38 -20.24
N VAL A 207 -16.84 -9.63 -20.34
CA VAL A 207 -15.84 -10.20 -19.41
C VAL A 207 -14.47 -9.56 -19.65
N GLN A 208 -14.09 -9.34 -20.91
CA GLN A 208 -12.85 -8.65 -21.26
C GLN A 208 -12.85 -7.20 -20.76
N GLN A 209 -13.99 -6.50 -20.91
CA GLN A 209 -14.14 -5.14 -20.41
C GLN A 209 -14.05 -5.09 -18.89
N ALA A 210 -14.79 -5.94 -18.17
CA ALA A 210 -14.75 -5.99 -16.71
C ALA A 210 -13.33 -6.25 -16.18
N ARG A 211 -12.59 -7.19 -16.81
CA ARG A 211 -11.20 -7.47 -16.47
C ARG A 211 -10.29 -6.26 -16.69
N SER A 212 -10.44 -5.59 -17.82
CA SER A 212 -9.64 -4.40 -18.17
C SER A 212 -9.93 -3.24 -17.21
N GLU A 213 -11.21 -3.02 -16.87
CA GLU A 213 -11.60 -2.02 -15.90
C GLU A 213 -11.03 -2.32 -14.51
N GLN A 214 -11.01 -3.58 -14.08
CA GLN A 214 -10.39 -3.97 -12.83
C GLN A 214 -8.88 -3.69 -12.84
N ALA A 215 -8.17 -4.07 -13.90
CA ALA A 215 -6.74 -3.81 -14.05
C ALA A 215 -6.42 -2.31 -14.00
N VAL A 216 -7.17 -1.50 -14.75
CA VAL A 216 -6.98 -0.04 -14.79
C VAL A 216 -7.25 0.58 -13.41
N ARG A 217 -8.29 0.16 -12.70
CA ARG A 217 -8.58 0.67 -11.35
C ARG A 217 -7.47 0.32 -10.36
N MET A 218 -7.03 -0.93 -10.34
CA MET A 218 -5.93 -1.37 -9.46
C MET A 218 -4.63 -0.63 -9.77
N TRP A 219 -4.31 -0.47 -11.05
CA TRP A 219 -3.16 0.31 -11.51
C TRP A 219 -3.26 1.77 -11.07
N GLN A 220 -4.42 2.41 -11.28
CA GLN A 220 -4.65 3.80 -10.85
C GLN A 220 -4.44 3.98 -9.36
N ASN A 221 -4.95 3.05 -8.54
CA ASN A 221 -4.77 3.07 -7.08
C ASN A 221 -3.30 2.97 -6.67
N ILE A 222 -2.52 2.10 -7.31
CA ILE A 222 -1.06 2.02 -7.08
C ILE A 222 -0.38 3.34 -7.40
N ILE A 223 -0.64 3.90 -8.58
CA ILE A 223 0.03 5.13 -9.03
C ILE A 223 -0.37 6.33 -8.15
N ALA A 224 -1.63 6.35 -7.71
CA ALA A 224 -2.17 7.33 -6.79
C ALA A 224 -1.60 7.22 -5.36
N GLY A 225 -1.15 6.03 -4.97
CA GLY A 225 -0.80 5.72 -3.59
C GLY A 225 -2.04 5.67 -2.67
N THR A 226 -3.17 5.17 -3.19
CA THR A 226 -4.47 5.10 -2.49
C THR A 226 -4.99 3.69 -2.36
#